data_AF-A0A537YFJ9-F1
#
_entry.id   AF-A0A537YFJ9-F1
#
_cell.length_a   1.000
_cell.length_b   1.000
_cell.length_c   1.000
_cell.angle_alpha   90.00
_cell.angle_beta   90.00
_cell.angle_gamma   90.00
#
_symmetry.space_group_name_H-M   'P 1'
#
loop_
_entity.id
_entity.type
_entity.pdbx_description
1 polymer ?
#
loop_
_entity_poly.entity_id
_entity_poly.type
_entity_poly.pdbx_seq_one_letter_code
_entity_poly.pdbx_strand_id
1 'polypeptide(L)'
;MMTSYVDVESRRIRASRESLLSVLEALGAPVSPDTASPRDVEVALRSRRRELWRRTVEPVVVAWEGRLATLRVRLPEGAASGSLAGRLELEDGGVAAFRVDLAGATVRERAEIDGRGY
;
A
#
# COMPACT_ATOMS: atom_id res chain seq x y z
N MET A 1 -8.85 -1.67 8.21
CA MET A 1 -9.17 -0.94 9.46
C MET A 1 -10.65 -1.06 9.72
N MET A 2 -11.03 -1.78 10.77
CA MET A 2 -12.43 -1.95 11.16
C MET A 2 -12.79 -0.81 12.10
N THR A 3 -13.66 0.10 11.68
CA THR A 3 -14.09 1.27 12.50
C THR A 3 -15.32 0.97 13.35
N SER A 4 -15.91 -0.21 13.20
CA SER A 4 -16.95 -0.75 14.06
C SER A 4 -16.96 -2.27 14.00
N TYR A 5 -17.22 -2.95 15.11
CA TYR A 5 -17.32 -4.41 15.18
C TYR A 5 -18.58 -4.84 15.96
N VAL A 6 -18.93 -6.12 15.90
CA VAL A 6 -19.96 -6.72 16.75
C VAL A 6 -19.26 -7.47 17.86
N ASP A 7 -19.57 -7.12 19.12
CA ASP A 7 -18.98 -7.77 20.28
C ASP A 7 -19.60 -9.17 20.54
N VAL A 8 -19.07 -9.87 21.54
CA VAL A 8 -19.54 -11.21 21.93
C VAL A 8 -20.97 -11.22 22.45
N GLU A 9 -21.51 -10.06 22.86
CA GLU A 9 -22.89 -9.85 23.28
C GLU A 9 -23.80 -9.44 22.11
N SER A 10 -23.33 -9.60 20.87
CA SER A 10 -24.03 -9.22 19.64
C SER A 10 -24.35 -7.72 19.52
N ARG A 11 -23.62 -6.85 20.22
CA ARG A 11 -23.78 -5.40 20.13
C ARG A 11 -22.81 -4.80 19.13
N ARG A 12 -23.29 -3.83 18.34
CA ARG A 12 -22.44 -3.08 17.43
C ARG A 12 -21.67 -1.99 18.19
N ILE A 13 -20.36 -2.12 18.25
CA ILE A 13 -19.44 -1.16 18.84
C ILE A 13 -18.79 -0.32 17.75
N ARG A 14 -18.81 1.01 17.90
CA ARG A 14 -18.06 1.94 17.05
C ARG A 14 -16.78 2.36 17.78
N ALA A 15 -15.64 2.31 17.10
CA ALA A 15 -14.37 2.73 17.69
C ALA A 15 -14.40 4.23 18.00
N SER A 16 -13.92 4.62 19.19
CA SER A 16 -13.75 6.02 19.55
C SER A 16 -12.60 6.63 18.76
N ARG A 17 -12.56 7.97 18.68
CA ARG A 17 -11.44 8.70 18.09
C ARG A 17 -10.12 8.33 18.74
N GLU A 18 -10.11 8.28 20.08
CA GLU A 18 -8.94 7.96 20.89
C GLU A 18 -8.39 6.57 20.53
N SER A 19 -9.23 5.53 20.54
CA SER A 19 -8.82 4.17 20.20
C SER A 19 -8.26 4.05 18.78
N LEU A 20 -8.85 4.77 17.81
CA LEU A 20 -8.34 4.79 16.44
C LEU A 20 -6.95 5.44 16.36
N LEU A 21 -6.73 6.54 17.08
CA LEU A 21 -5.43 7.21 17.10
C LEU A 21 -4.38 6.37 17.82
N SER A 22 -4.70 5.74 18.95
CA SER A 22 -3.77 4.84 19.66
C SER A 22 -3.31 3.67 18.79
N VAL A 23 -4.24 3.07 18.03
CA VAL A 23 -3.90 1.98 17.11
C VAL A 23 -3.02 2.48 15.96
N LEU A 24 -3.32 3.67 15.40
CA LEU A 24 -2.49 4.26 14.35
C LEU A 24 -1.07 4.58 14.86
N GLU A 25 -0.96 5.13 16.06
CA GLU A 25 0.33 5.36 16.74
C GLU A 25 1.12 4.07 16.93
N ALA A 26 0.48 3.02 17.45
CA ALA A 26 1.09 1.70 17.64
C ALA A 26 1.54 1.05 16.32
N LEU A 27 0.86 1.37 15.20
CA LEU A 27 1.26 0.97 13.84
C LEU A 27 2.31 1.91 13.22
N GLY A 28 2.88 2.84 14.01
CA GLY A 28 3.96 3.74 13.62
C GLY A 28 3.52 4.98 12.86
N ALA A 29 2.23 5.34 12.89
CA ALA A 29 1.79 6.63 12.36
C ALA A 29 2.14 7.76 13.35
N PRO A 30 2.59 8.93 12.87
CA PRO A 30 2.99 10.04 13.73
C PRO A 30 1.78 10.85 14.22
N VAL A 31 0.81 10.19 14.82
CA VAL A 31 -0.40 10.79 15.40
C VAL A 31 -0.68 10.13 16.75
N SER A 32 -0.69 10.89 17.83
CA SER A 32 -1.05 10.38 19.16
C SER A 32 -2.43 10.86 19.60
N PRO A 33 -3.14 10.10 20.45
CA PRO A 33 -4.47 10.49 20.92
C PRO A 33 -4.51 11.86 21.60
N ASP A 34 -3.46 12.14 22.39
CA ASP A 34 -3.37 13.32 23.26
C ASP A 34 -3.00 14.60 22.52
N THR A 35 -2.24 14.49 21.43
CA THR A 35 -1.65 15.65 20.75
C THR A 35 -2.13 15.86 19.32
N ALA A 36 -2.69 14.83 18.66
CA ALA A 36 -3.04 14.94 17.25
C ALA A 36 -4.18 15.93 17.01
N SER A 37 -3.92 16.93 16.18
CA SER A 37 -4.93 17.79 15.57
C SER A 37 -5.47 17.18 14.27
N PRO A 38 -6.61 17.66 13.74
CA PRO A 38 -7.09 17.25 12.41
C PRO A 38 -6.05 17.46 11.30
N ARG A 39 -5.20 18.50 11.41
CA ARG A 39 -4.14 18.78 10.46
C ARG A 39 -3.04 17.72 10.49
N ASP A 40 -2.67 17.24 11.68
CA ASP A 40 -1.64 16.20 11.82
C ASP A 40 -2.12 14.88 11.20
N VAL A 41 -3.39 14.55 11.39
CA VAL A 41 -4.02 13.39 10.74
C VAL A 41 -4.00 13.54 9.22
N GLU A 42 -4.33 14.72 8.68
CA GLU A 42 -4.27 14.97 7.24
C GLU A 42 -2.85 14.85 6.68
N VAL A 43 -1.85 15.39 7.39
CA VAL A 43 -0.43 15.29 7.02
C VAL A 43 0.02 13.83 7.02
N ALA A 44 -0.33 13.07 8.06
CA ALA A 44 -0.01 11.64 8.16
C ALA A 44 -0.65 10.83 7.01
N LEU A 45 -1.92 11.11 6.68
CA LEU A 45 -2.62 10.48 5.55
C LEU A 45 -1.95 10.79 4.21
N ARG A 46 -1.60 12.05 3.95
CA ARG A 46 -0.88 12.46 2.72
C ARG A 46 0.49 11.77 2.63
N SER A 47 1.23 11.72 3.74
CA SER A 47 2.52 11.04 3.82
C SER A 47 2.40 9.54 3.51
N ARG A 48 1.44 8.85 4.13
CA ARG A 48 1.17 7.43 3.85
C ARG A 48 0.74 7.18 2.42
N ARG A 49 -0.13 8.03 1.85
CA ARG A 49 -0.52 7.93 0.44
C ARG A 49 0.69 8.07 -0.48
N ARG A 50 1.53 9.07 -0.23
CA ARG A 50 2.78 9.31 -0.96
C ARG A 50 3.73 8.12 -0.88
N GLU A 51 3.92 7.56 0.31
CA GLU A 51 4.74 6.36 0.53
C GLU A 51 4.25 5.18 -0.30
N LEU A 52 2.94 4.89 -0.25
CA LEU A 52 2.34 3.77 -0.98
C LEU A 52 2.45 3.94 -2.50
N TRP A 53 2.22 5.14 -3.03
CA TRP A 53 2.31 5.39 -4.47
C TRP A 53 3.74 5.39 -5.01
N ARG A 54 4.71 5.82 -4.20
CA ARG A 54 6.14 5.75 -4.57
C ARG A 54 6.70 4.33 -4.52
N ARG A 55 6.01 3.40 -3.86
CA ARG A 55 6.41 2.00 -3.79
C ARG A 55 6.04 1.28 -5.08
N THR A 56 7.04 0.98 -5.90
CA THR A 56 6.87 0.33 -7.21
C THR A 56 6.26 -1.05 -7.10
N VAL A 57 6.68 -1.87 -6.14
CA VAL A 57 6.14 -3.21 -5.86
C VAL A 57 5.99 -3.38 -4.35
N GLU A 58 5.00 -4.15 -3.90
CA GLU A 58 4.87 -4.44 -2.46
C GLU A 58 6.13 -5.12 -1.92
N PRO A 59 6.53 -4.85 -0.65
CA PRO A 59 7.80 -5.34 -0.12
C PRO A 59 7.86 -6.87 -0.06
N VAL A 60 6.70 -7.50 0.04
CA VAL A 60 6.52 -8.94 0.02
C VAL A 60 5.33 -9.26 -0.86
N VAL A 61 5.50 -10.21 -1.77
CA VAL A 61 4.43 -10.75 -2.62
C VAL A 61 4.39 -12.25 -2.38
N VAL A 62 3.20 -12.77 -2.04
CA VAL A 62 3.00 -14.19 -1.75
C VAL A 62 2.36 -14.86 -2.96
N ALA A 63 2.98 -15.95 -3.41
CA ALA A 63 2.45 -16.83 -4.45
C ALA A 63 1.90 -18.09 -3.78
N TRP A 64 0.67 -18.47 -4.11
CA TRP A 64 0.07 -19.71 -3.64
C TRP A 64 0.38 -20.81 -4.65
N GLU A 65 0.81 -21.98 -4.17
CA GLU A 65 1.21 -23.12 -5.02
C GLU A 65 2.26 -22.76 -6.08
N GLY A 66 3.18 -21.85 -5.73
CA GLY A 66 4.21 -21.36 -6.65
C GLY A 66 3.70 -20.50 -7.80
N ARG A 67 2.41 -20.09 -7.78
CA ARG A 67 1.81 -19.26 -8.83
C ARG A 67 1.42 -17.88 -8.31
N LEU A 68 1.88 -16.85 -9.01
CA LEU A 68 1.46 -15.48 -8.81
C LEU A 68 0.56 -15.04 -9.96
N ALA A 69 -0.74 -14.92 -9.72
CA ALA A 69 -1.70 -14.55 -10.76
C ALA A 69 -1.56 -13.09 -11.24
N THR A 70 -1.13 -12.19 -10.36
CA THR A 70 -0.96 -10.77 -10.71
C THR A 70 0.11 -10.15 -9.81
N LEU A 71 1.04 -9.42 -10.43
CA LEU A 71 1.95 -8.51 -9.74
C LEU A 71 1.44 -7.09 -9.92
N ARG A 72 1.05 -6.41 -8.84
CA ARG A 72 0.69 -4.99 -8.90
C ARG A 72 1.95 -4.16 -8.87
N VAL A 73 2.08 -3.27 -9.85
CA VAL A 73 3.17 -2.31 -9.92
C VAL A 73 2.61 -0.89 -9.97
N ARG A 74 3.29 0.05 -9.29
CA ARG A 74 3.00 1.48 -9.34
C ARG A 74 4.17 2.18 -10.01
N LEU A 75 3.90 2.90 -11.07
CA LEU A 75 4.92 3.58 -11.86
C LEU A 75 4.51 5.04 -11.97
N PRO A 76 5.45 5.99 -11.90
CA PRO A 76 5.19 7.34 -12.38
C PRO A 76 4.64 7.30 -13.81
N GLU A 77 3.72 8.19 -14.16
CA GLU A 77 3.04 8.18 -15.46
C GLU A 77 4.03 8.20 -16.64
N GLY A 78 5.10 9.00 -16.54
CA GLY A 78 6.16 9.06 -17.56
C GLY A 78 6.97 7.77 -17.72
N ALA A 79 6.88 6.82 -16.78
CA ALA A 79 7.51 5.50 -16.82
C ALA A 79 6.48 4.37 -17.05
N ALA A 80 5.19 4.69 -17.22
CA ALA A 80 4.11 3.71 -17.40
C ALA A 80 3.94 3.25 -18.85
N SER A 81 5.02 3.26 -19.65
CA SER A 81 5.03 2.79 -21.04
C SER A 81 6.31 1.99 -21.34
N GLY A 82 6.29 1.19 -22.41
CA GLY A 82 7.40 0.30 -22.77
C GLY A 82 7.38 -1.00 -21.96
N SER A 83 8.54 -1.51 -21.55
CA SER A 83 8.65 -2.80 -20.87
C SER A 83 9.14 -2.66 -19.43
N LEU A 84 8.53 -3.42 -18.51
CA LEU A 84 9.04 -3.65 -17.17
C LEU A 84 9.86 -4.95 -17.16
N ALA A 85 11.08 -4.90 -16.63
CA ALA A 85 11.91 -6.09 -16.42
C ALA A 85 12.19 -6.29 -14.93
N GLY A 86 12.35 -7.54 -14.52
CA GLY A 86 12.65 -7.91 -13.14
C GLY A 86 13.46 -9.20 -13.06
N ARG A 87 14.07 -9.39 -11.89
CA ARG A 87 14.86 -10.58 -11.55
C ARG A 87 14.44 -11.05 -10.16
N LEU A 88 14.26 -12.36 -10.03
CA LEU A 88 14.05 -13.07 -8.78
C LEU A 88 15.30 -13.87 -8.49
N GLU A 89 15.85 -13.69 -7.30
CA GLU A 89 16.92 -14.51 -6.77
C GLU A 89 16.28 -15.52 -5.82
N LEU A 90 16.51 -16.80 -6.09
CA LEU A 90 15.94 -17.91 -5.35
C LEU A 90 16.87 -18.29 -4.20
N GLU A 91 16.32 -18.92 -3.17
CA GLU A 91 17.07 -19.31 -1.96
C GLU A 91 18.20 -20.30 -2.25
N ASP A 92 18.07 -21.10 -3.31
CA ASP A 92 19.10 -22.03 -3.80
C ASP A 92 20.20 -21.35 -4.64
N GLY A 93 20.15 -20.02 -4.78
CA GLY A 93 21.05 -19.24 -5.63
C GLY A 93 20.63 -19.19 -7.10
N GLY A 94 19.53 -19.85 -7.46
CA GLY A 94 18.93 -19.77 -8.79
C GLY A 94 18.45 -18.36 -9.11
N VAL A 95 18.34 -18.07 -10.41
CA VAL A 95 17.87 -16.77 -10.90
C VAL A 95 16.79 -16.96 -11.96
N ALA A 96 15.64 -16.33 -11.74
CA ALA A 96 14.58 -16.22 -12.74
C ALA A 96 14.43 -14.76 -13.16
N ALA A 97 14.45 -14.49 -14.46
CA ALA A 97 14.24 -13.15 -15.00
C ALA A 97 12.94 -13.09 -15.80
N PHE A 98 12.29 -11.93 -15.79
CA PHE A 98 11.09 -11.69 -16.57
C PHE A 98 11.11 -10.31 -17.22
N ARG A 99 10.38 -10.19 -18.33
CA ARG A 99 10.07 -8.91 -18.98
C ARG A 99 8.60 -8.93 -19.38
N VAL A 100 7.90 -7.84 -19.12
CA VAL A 100 6.49 -7.65 -19.45
C VAL A 100 6.34 -6.35 -20.23
N ASP A 101 5.60 -6.39 -21.34
CA ASP A 101 5.17 -5.18 -22.05
C ASP A 101 4.01 -4.53 -21.28
N LEU A 102 4.20 -3.26 -20.91
CA LEU A 102 3.20 -2.49 -20.17
C LEU A 102 1.98 -2.15 -21.03
N ALA A 103 2.08 -2.21 -22.37
CA ALA A 103 0.92 -2.05 -23.25
C ALA A 103 -0.13 -3.18 -23.04
N GLY A 104 0.31 -4.36 -22.61
CA GLY A 104 -0.57 -5.48 -22.24
C GLY A 104 -1.05 -5.46 -20.79
N ALA A 105 -0.58 -4.51 -19.98
CA ALA A 105 -0.95 -4.43 -18.56
C ALA A 105 -2.30 -3.71 -18.38
N THR A 106 -3.08 -4.16 -17.39
CA THR A 106 -4.32 -3.48 -17.02
C THR A 106 -4.05 -2.35 -16.01
N VAL A 107 -4.32 -1.10 -16.40
CA VAL A 107 -4.31 0.03 -15.48
C VAL A 107 -5.40 -0.17 -14.42
N ARG A 108 -5.02 -0.15 -13.14
CA ARG A 108 -5.95 -0.35 -12.02
C ARG A 108 -6.38 0.95 -11.35
N GLU A 109 -5.48 1.93 -11.27
CA GLU A 109 -5.70 3.20 -10.62
C GLU A 109 -4.75 4.24 -11.22
N ARG A 110 -5.13 5.51 -11.15
CA ARG A 110 -4.27 6.67 -11.45
C ARG A 110 -4.38 7.66 -10.31
N ALA A 111 -3.28 8.32 -9.96
CA ALA A 111 -3.28 9.36 -8.94
C ALA A 111 -2.27 10.46 -9.21
N GLU A 112 -2.60 11.65 -8.75
CA GLU A 112 -1.68 12.77 -8.66
C GLU A 112 -1.15 12.82 -7.21
N ILE A 113 0.18 12.76 -7.08
CA ILE A 113 0.91 12.72 -5.81
C ILE A 113 2.02 13.78 -5.85
N ASP A 114 1.79 14.92 -5.19
CA ASP A 114 2.75 16.02 -5.01
C ASP A 114 3.20 16.73 -6.30
N GLY A 115 2.27 16.95 -7.22
CA GLY A 115 2.50 17.47 -8.56
C GLY A 115 2.92 16.40 -9.59
N ARG A 116 2.91 15.10 -9.23
CA ARG A 116 3.39 14.02 -10.11
C ARG A 116 2.31 12.95 -10.33
N GLY A 117 2.05 12.63 -11.59
CA GLY A 117 1.16 11.54 -11.98
C GLY A 117 1.79 10.16 -11.77
N TYR A 118 0.96 9.21 -11.33
CA TYR A 118 1.21 7.77 -11.23
C TYR A 118 0.02 6.99 -11.79
#